data_AF-A0A957ZQ33-F1
#
_entry.id   AF-A0A957ZQ33-F1
#
_cell.length_a   1.000
_cell.length_b   1.000
_cell.length_c   1.000
_cell.angle_alpha   90.00
_cell.angle_beta   90.00
_cell.angle_gamma   90.00
#
_symmetry.space_group_name_H-M   'P 1'
#
loop_
_entity.id
_entity.type
_entity.pdbx_description
1 polymer ?
#
loop_
_entity_poly.entity_id
_entity_poly.type
_entity_poly.pdbx_seq_one_letter_code
_entity_poly.pdbx_strand_id
1 'polypeptide(L)' 'MEPTTQVTDLVIRQSYGRLVAYLASRWGDLMAAEDALSEALLAALNQWPHQGIPDNPEGWLLTVAKRRLLDLTR' A
#
# COMPACT_ATOMS: atom_id res chain seq x y z
N MET A 1 23.22 -5.11 -3.28
CA MET A 1 22.07 -4.18 -3.39
C MET A 1 21.07 -4.87 -4.29
N GLU A 2 20.02 -5.43 -3.72
CA GLU A 2 19.11 -6.35 -4.41
C GLU A 2 18.17 -5.62 -5.39
N PRO A 3 17.96 -6.15 -6.61
CA PRO A 3 17.10 -5.54 -7.63
C PRO A 3 15.62 -5.41 -7.21
N THR A 4 15.18 -6.20 -6.22
CA THR A 4 13.80 -6.23 -5.69
C THR A 4 13.37 -4.89 -5.09
N THR A 5 14.27 -4.19 -4.41
CA THR A 5 13.99 -2.87 -3.79
C THR A 5 13.72 -1.81 -4.86
N GLN A 6 14.40 -1.90 -6.00
CA GLN A 6 14.35 -0.88 -7.05
C GLN A 6 13.07 -0.96 -7.89
N VAL A 7 12.59 -2.18 -8.19
CA VAL A 7 11.30 -2.40 -8.84
C VAL A 7 10.14 -1.98 -7.93
N THR A 8 10.28 -2.26 -6.63
CA THR A 8 9.31 -1.88 -5.60
C THR A 8 9.18 -0.36 -5.52
N ASP A 9 10.29 0.39 -5.46
CA ASP A 9 10.28 1.86 -5.37
C ASP A 9 9.60 2.53 -6.59
N LEU A 10 9.82 1.99 -7.79
CA LEU A 10 9.22 2.51 -9.03
C LEU A 10 7.71 2.31 -9.09
N VAL A 11 7.23 1.11 -8.77
CA VAL A 11 5.78 0.80 -8.75
C VAL A 11 5.07 1.65 -7.69
N ILE A 12 5.70 1.79 -6.52
CA ILE A 12 5.16 2.59 -5.43
C ILE A 12 5.06 4.05 -5.85
N ARG A 13 6.14 4.68 -6.34
CA ARG A 13 6.12 6.11 -6.71
C ARG A 13 5.11 6.43 -7.80
N GLN A 14 4.89 5.52 -8.76
CA GLN A 14 3.96 5.75 -9.87
C GLN A 14 2.49 5.58 -9.47
N SER A 15 2.20 4.75 -8.47
CA SER A 15 0.83 4.39 -8.14
C SER A 15 0.34 4.96 -6.81
N TYR A 16 1.24 5.42 -5.93
CA TYR A 16 0.90 5.92 -4.59
C TYR A 16 -0.24 6.94 -4.60
N GLY A 17 -0.09 8.04 -5.35
CA GLY A 17 -1.11 9.11 -5.39
C GLY A 17 -2.48 8.61 -5.90
N ARG A 18 -2.48 7.66 -6.85
CA ARG A 18 -3.71 7.05 -7.37
C ARG A 18 -4.39 6.17 -6.33
N LEU A 19 -3.62 5.41 -5.57
CA LEU A 19 -4.12 4.54 -4.50
C LEU A 19 -4.65 5.35 -3.31
N VAL A 20 -3.94 6.41 -2.91
CA VAL A 20 -4.42 7.35 -1.87
C VAL A 20 -5.74 7.98 -2.32
N ALA A 21 -5.81 8.52 -3.55
CA ALA A 21 -7.04 9.13 -4.06
C ALA A 21 -8.21 8.13 -4.10
N TYR A 22 -7.96 6.89 -4.51
CA TYR A 22 -8.97 5.83 -4.48
C TYR A 22 -9.47 5.53 -3.06
N LEU A 23 -8.57 5.39 -2.09
CA LEU A 23 -8.92 5.12 -0.69
C LEU A 23 -9.67 6.32 -0.08
N ALA A 24 -9.15 7.54 -0.24
CA ALA A 24 -9.74 8.76 0.27
C ALA A 24 -11.15 9.00 -0.29
N SER A 25 -11.36 8.73 -1.58
CA SER A 25 -12.69 8.89 -2.21
C SER A 25 -13.75 7.97 -1.62
N ARG A 26 -13.35 6.81 -1.05
CA ARG A 26 -14.27 5.82 -0.49
C ARG A 26 -14.50 5.96 1.01
N TRP A 27 -13.49 6.42 1.75
CA TRP A 27 -13.58 6.60 3.21
C TRP A 27 -13.89 8.04 3.64
N GLY A 28 -13.73 9.02 2.74
CA GLY A 28 -14.00 10.43 3.04
C GLY A 28 -12.91 11.11 3.90
N ASP A 29 -11.79 10.43 4.14
CA ASP A 29 -10.68 10.92 4.95
C ASP A 29 -9.36 10.67 4.22
N LEU A 30 -8.71 11.76 3.80
CA LEU A 30 -7.44 11.73 3.08
C LEU A 30 -6.28 11.32 3.98
N MET A 31 -6.25 11.83 5.21
CA MET A 31 -5.16 11.56 6.15
C MET A 31 -5.17 10.08 6.55
N ALA A 32 -6.35 9.55 6.92
CA ALA A 32 -6.48 8.14 7.25
C ALA A 32 -6.12 7.23 6.05
N ALA A 33 -6.48 7.64 4.84
CA ALA A 33 -6.14 6.90 3.62
C ALA A 33 -4.63 6.87 3.36
N GLU A 34 -3.93 7.99 3.58
CA GLU A 34 -2.49 8.09 3.41
C GLU A 34 -1.73 7.27 4.46
N ASP A 35 -2.16 7.36 5.72
CA ASP A 35 -1.60 6.56 6.83
C ASP A 35 -1.79 5.06 6.56
N ALA A 36 -2.99 4.64 6.17
CA ALA A 36 -3.28 3.24 5.89
C ALA A 36 -2.47 2.69 4.70
N LEU A 37 -2.26 3.49 3.65
CA LEU A 37 -1.42 3.08 2.53
C LEU A 37 0.06 3.03 2.93
N SER A 38 0.53 3.97 3.75
CA SER A 38 1.90 3.97 4.27
C SER A 38 2.20 2.74 5.11
N GLU A 39 1.27 2.33 5.99
CA GLU A 39 1.38 1.08 6.75
C GLU A 39 1.39 -0.16 5.83
N ALA A 40 0.55 -0.19 4.79
CA ALA A 40 0.57 -1.27 3.81
C ALA A 40 1.92 -1.36 3.09
N LEU A 41 2.52 -0.21 2.78
CA LEU A 41 3.84 -0.12 2.17
C LEU A 41 4.94 -0.68 3.08
N LEU A 42 4.90 -0.31 4.36
CA LEU A 42 5.82 -0.85 5.36
C LEU A 42 5.68 -2.37 5.49
N ALA A 43 4.45 -2.89 5.44
CA ALA A 43 4.21 -4.33 5.44
C ALA A 43 4.80 -5.00 4.18
N ALA A 44 4.66 -4.39 3.01
CA ALA A 44 5.26 -4.88 1.76
C ALA A 44 6.80 -4.93 1.85
N LEU A 45 7.43 -3.85 2.33
CA LEU A 45 8.89 -3.78 2.50
C LEU A 45 9.43 -4.86 3.44
N ASN A 46 8.64 -5.28 4.43
CA ASN A 46 9.00 -6.37 5.33
C ASN A 46 8.71 -7.76 4.74
N GLN A 47 7.63 -7.94 3.98
CA GLN A 47 7.20 -9.28 3.50
C GLN A 47 7.80 -9.67 2.16
N TRP A 48 7.84 -8.77 1.18
CA TRP A 48 8.23 -9.11 -0.19
C TRP A 48 9.67 -9.61 -0.34
N PRO A 49 10.68 -9.14 0.43
CA PRO A 49 12.02 -9.72 0.36
C PRO A 49 12.08 -11.20 0.74
N HIS A 50 11.14 -11.68 1.56
CA HIS A 50 11.12 -13.05 2.05
C HIS A 50 10.13 -13.95 1.30
N GLN A 51 9.01 -13.37 0.85
CA GLN A 51 7.89 -14.12 0.26
C GLN A 51 7.74 -13.90 -1.24
N GLY A 52 8.51 -12.97 -1.82
CA GLY A 52 8.35 -12.51 -3.19
C GLY A 52 7.32 -11.39 -3.32
N ILE A 53 7.39 -10.68 -4.45
CA ILE A 53 6.41 -9.67 -4.83
C ILE A 53 5.18 -10.40 -5.41
N PRO A 54 3.95 -10.14 -4.93
CA PRO A 54 2.74 -10.75 -5.49
C PRO A 54 2.48 -10.28 -6.93
N ASP A 55 1.78 -11.09 -7.72
CA ASP A 55 1.45 -10.79 -9.13
C ASP A 55 0.71 -9.47 -9.32
N ASN A 56 -0.07 -9.05 -8.30
CA ASN A 56 -0.74 -7.75 -8.25
C ASN A 56 -0.34 -6.98 -6.97
N PRO A 57 0.77 -6.22 -6.99
CA PRO A 57 1.26 -5.46 -5.85
C PRO A 57 0.26 -4.39 -5.38
N GLU A 58 -0.36 -3.66 -6.31
CA GLU A 58 -1.32 -2.61 -5.99
C GLU A 58 -2.58 -3.17 -5.32
N GLY A 59 -3.10 -4.29 -5.82
CA GLY A 59 -4.25 -4.97 -5.24
C GLY A 59 -3.96 -5.49 -3.82
N TRP A 60 -2.74 -5.97 -3.58
CA TRP A 60 -2.29 -6.37 -2.25
C TRP A 60 -2.20 -5.16 -1.31
N LEU A 61 -1.58 -4.06 -1.74
CA LEU A 61 -1.48 -2.82 -0.96
C LEU A 61 -2.86 -2.27 -0.58
N LEU A 62 -3.79 -2.22 -1.54
CA LEU A 62 -5.18 -1.82 -1.28
C LEU A 62 -5.86 -2.75 -0.27
N THR A 63 -5.61 -4.05 -0.35
CA THR A 63 -6.22 -5.00 0.59
C THR A 63 -5.74 -4.76 2.02
N VAL A 64 -4.44 -4.55 2.21
CA VAL A 64 -3.87 -4.26 3.53
C VAL A 64 -4.36 -2.91 4.06
N ALA A 65 -4.30 -1.85 3.24
CA ALA A 65 -4.77 -0.52 3.62
C ALA A 65 -6.27 -0.51 3.99
N LYS A 66 -7.12 -1.21 3.23
CA LYS A 66 -8.55 -1.32 3.54
C LYS A 66 -8.83 -1.99 4.88
N ARG A 67 -8.06 -3.04 5.24
CA ARG A 67 -8.20 -3.69 6.56
C ARG A 67 -7.91 -2.70 7.68
N ARG A 68 -6.83 -1.92 7.55
CA ARG A 68 -6.48 -0.87 8.51
C ARG A 68 -7.58 0.18 8.66
N LEU A 69 -8.12 0.68 7.54
CA LEU A 69 -9.21 1.66 7.56
C LEU A 69 -10.48 1.12 8.20
N LEU A 70 -10.80 -0.17 8.00
CA LEU A 70 -11.94 -0.81 8.67
C LEU A 70 -11.72 -0.90 10.19
N ASP A 71 -10.50 -1.20 10.63
CA ASP A 71 -10.15 -1.28 12.05
C ASP A 71 -10.26 0.09 12.76
N LEU A 72 -10.03 1.21 12.05
CA LEU A 72 -10.23 2.57 12.58
C LEU A 72 -11.70 2.94 12.80
N THR A 73 -12.61 2.28 12.09
CA THR A 73 -14.07 2.57 12.16
C THR A 73 -14.82 1.67 13.14
N ARG A 74 -14.11 0.75 13.82
CA ARG A 74 -14.66 -0.14 14.84
C ARG A 74 -14.54 0.49 16.22
#